data_AF-A0AAD8QSQ7-F1
#
_entry.id   AF-A0AAD8QSQ7-F1
#
_cell.length_a   1.000
_cell.length_b   1.000
_cell.length_c   1.000
_cell.angle_alpha   90.00
_cell.angle_beta   90.00
_cell.angle_gamma   90.00
#
_symmetry.space_group_name_H-M   'P 1'
#
loop_
_entity.id
_entity.type
_entity.pdbx_description
1 polymer ?
#
loop_
_entity_poly.entity_id
_entity_poly.type
_entity_poly.pdbx_seq_one_letter_code
_entity_poly.pdbx_strand_id
1 'polypeptide(L)'
;MSAAAWNAAVAVLILLLCSCLAAARVQPSHGGALTARRRDNVPATACALTAVPFGYPCEEHQVTTDDGYILSLQRIPRGRRAGAGTGLGQPVLLQHGVLADGMTWLLGSPEESLAYILADRGFDVWIANTRGTRWSSRHVSLDTSSRDYWDWSWDDLVVKDMPNMVDYVITHTGQKPHFVGHSMGTLVALAALSEGRLADKMKSAALLSPVAYLAHMTTPIGILLAKTFVGEIISILGVAEFNPISSVVTNLMRELCRHPRTKCYDLVRDLTGKNYCLNNSAVDVLLQYEPQPTSIKTMVHLAQTFRDGALSKYDYVWPKVNMEKRAARPAVLQHVQHPSHFPPLPHLRRPR
;
A
#
# COMPACT_ATOMS: atom_id res chain seq x y z
N MET A 1 -23.06 9.14 16.27
CA MET A 1 -23.20 9.10 14.80
C MET A 1 -24.36 9.99 14.40
N SER A 2 -24.25 10.81 13.34
CA SER A 2 -25.39 11.61 12.86
C SER A 2 -26.38 10.73 12.08
N ALA A 3 -27.66 11.12 12.06
CA ALA A 3 -28.70 10.38 11.32
C ALA A 3 -28.37 10.22 9.82
N ALA A 4 -27.67 11.20 9.24
CA ALA A 4 -27.20 11.15 7.86
C ALA A 4 -26.10 10.08 7.65
N ALA A 5 -25.18 9.93 8.60
CA ALA A 5 -24.15 8.89 8.53
C ALA A 5 -24.74 7.49 8.72
N TRP A 6 -25.76 7.37 9.58
CA TRP A 6 -26.52 6.12 9.76
C TRP A 6 -27.27 5.72 8.48
N ASN A 7 -27.99 6.66 7.86
CA ASN A 7 -28.73 6.39 6.62
C ASN A 7 -27.79 6.05 5.45
N ALA A 8 -26.61 6.68 5.36
CA ALA A 8 -25.60 6.33 4.36
C ALA A 8 -24.99 4.93 4.61
N ALA A 9 -24.68 4.59 5.87
CA ALA A 9 -24.18 3.27 6.23
C ALA A 9 -25.23 2.18 5.93
N VAL A 10 -26.51 2.42 6.25
CA VAL A 10 -27.63 1.52 5.94
C VAL A 10 -27.82 1.38 4.42
N ALA A 11 -27.73 2.46 3.65
CA ALA A 11 -27.83 2.39 2.19
C ALA A 11 -26.67 1.59 1.58
N VAL A 12 -25.43 1.81 2.04
CA VAL A 12 -24.27 1.02 1.60
C VAL A 12 -24.41 -0.44 2.01
N LEU A 13 -24.91 -0.71 3.22
CA LEU A 13 -25.15 -2.08 3.70
C LEU A 13 -26.22 -2.79 2.86
N ILE A 14 -27.32 -2.10 2.54
CA ILE A 14 -28.38 -2.63 1.67
C ILE A 14 -27.82 -2.92 0.28
N LEU A 15 -27.02 -2.02 -0.29
CA LEU A 15 -26.37 -2.21 -1.59
C LEU A 15 -25.43 -3.42 -1.57
N LEU A 16 -24.63 -3.59 -0.52
CA LEU A 16 -23.72 -4.73 -0.35
C LEU A 16 -24.49 -6.04 -0.17
N LEU A 17 -25.54 -6.06 0.66
CA LEU A 17 -26.40 -7.22 0.86
C LEU A 17 -27.14 -7.62 -0.42
N CYS A 18 -27.66 -6.64 -1.18
CA CYS A 18 -28.28 -6.88 -2.48
C CYS A 18 -27.27 -7.40 -3.51
N SER A 19 -26.02 -6.94 -3.47
CA SER A 19 -24.93 -7.42 -4.33
C SER A 19 -24.53 -8.86 -4.00
N CYS A 20 -24.44 -9.20 -2.71
CA CYS A 20 -24.15 -10.56 -2.26
C CYS A 20 -25.29 -11.54 -2.61
N LEU A 21 -26.55 -11.11 -2.51
CA LEU A 21 -27.72 -11.89 -2.93
C LEU A 21 -27.79 -12.08 -4.45
N ALA A 22 -27.32 -11.10 -5.23
CA ALA A 22 -27.20 -11.22 -6.69
C ALA A 22 -26.06 -12.18 -7.08
N ALA A 23 -24.91 -12.11 -6.41
CA ALA A 23 -23.78 -13.02 -6.65
C ALA A 23 -24.11 -14.49 -6.32
N ALA A 24 -24.99 -14.73 -5.33
CA ALA A 24 -25.47 -16.07 -4.99
C ALA A 24 -26.43 -16.69 -6.03
N ARG A 25 -26.93 -15.90 -7.00
CA ARG A 25 -27.88 -16.36 -8.04
C ARG A 25 -27.29 -16.44 -9.45
N VAL A 26 -26.04 -16.02 -9.65
CA VAL A 26 -25.40 -16.02 -10.97
C VAL A 26 -24.59 -17.30 -11.14
N GLN A 27 -25.11 -18.25 -11.94
CA GLN A 27 -24.29 -19.27 -12.58
C GLN A 27 -23.18 -18.59 -13.41
N PRO A 28 -22.00 -19.20 -13.56
CA PRO A 28 -20.85 -18.57 -14.20
C PRO A 28 -21.14 -18.28 -15.68
N SER A 29 -21.63 -17.08 -15.99
CA SER A 29 -21.82 -16.61 -17.35
C SER A 29 -20.52 -15.96 -17.83
N HIS A 30 -19.85 -16.61 -18.77
CA HIS A 30 -18.80 -16.00 -19.59
C HIS A 30 -19.37 -14.80 -20.35
N GLY A 31 -18.95 -13.58 -20.01
CA GLY A 31 -19.38 -12.38 -20.71
C GLY A 31 -18.56 -11.14 -20.35
N GLY A 32 -17.71 -10.72 -21.29
CA GLY A 32 -17.25 -9.32 -21.41
C GLY A 32 -16.13 -8.87 -20.49
N ALA A 33 -15.05 -9.64 -20.36
CA ALA A 33 -13.81 -9.10 -19.80
C ALA A 33 -13.28 -7.97 -20.71
N LEU A 34 -12.95 -6.82 -20.11
CA LEU A 34 -11.96 -5.91 -20.69
C LEU A 34 -10.74 -6.78 -21.02
N THR A 35 -10.45 -6.89 -22.31
CA THR A 35 -9.44 -7.79 -22.85
C THR A 35 -8.05 -7.29 -22.43
N ALA A 36 -7.64 -7.66 -21.22
CA ALA A 36 -6.23 -7.81 -20.91
C ALA A 36 -5.67 -8.78 -21.95
N ARG A 37 -4.90 -8.25 -22.89
CA ARG A 37 -4.22 -9.00 -23.94
C ARG A 37 -3.31 -10.01 -23.24
N ARG A 38 -3.82 -11.23 -23.10
CA ARG A 38 -3.08 -12.39 -22.59
C ARG A 38 -2.05 -12.76 -23.65
N ARG A 39 -0.84 -12.19 -23.55
CA ARG A 39 0.35 -12.69 -24.25
C ARG A 39 0.93 -13.84 -23.41
N ASP A 40 0.72 -15.06 -23.90
CA ASP A 40 1.56 -16.26 -23.83
C ASP A 40 2.34 -16.63 -22.54
N ASN A 41 1.79 -17.61 -21.81
CA ASN A 41 2.42 -18.86 -21.32
C ASN A 41 3.75 -18.94 -20.52
N VAL A 42 4.20 -17.88 -19.84
CA VAL A 42 4.96 -17.99 -18.57
C VAL A 42 4.51 -16.83 -17.67
N PRO A 43 4.24 -17.02 -16.35
CA PRO A 43 4.06 -15.87 -15.46
C PRO A 43 5.36 -15.08 -15.43
N ALA A 44 5.45 -14.01 -16.23
CA ALA A 44 6.62 -13.16 -16.25
C ALA A 44 6.79 -12.53 -14.86
N THR A 45 8.01 -12.60 -14.33
CA THR A 45 8.36 -11.99 -13.04
C THR A 45 8.31 -10.47 -13.13
N ALA A 46 8.30 -9.77 -11.99
CA ALA A 46 8.30 -8.31 -11.97
C ALA A 46 9.48 -7.74 -12.76
N CYS A 47 10.69 -8.29 -12.55
CA CYS A 47 11.90 -7.94 -13.29
C CYS A 47 11.76 -8.16 -14.80
N ALA A 48 11.21 -9.31 -15.22
CA ALA A 48 11.05 -9.64 -16.63
C ALA A 48 10.05 -8.72 -17.35
N LEU A 49 9.04 -8.22 -16.61
CA LEU A 49 8.04 -7.29 -17.14
C LEU A 49 8.53 -5.84 -17.22
N THR A 50 9.57 -5.46 -16.47
CA THR A 50 9.98 -4.05 -16.33
C THR A 50 11.45 -3.82 -16.65
N ALA A 51 12.33 -4.14 -15.70
CA ALA A 51 13.74 -3.75 -15.75
C ALA A 51 14.51 -4.42 -16.89
N VAL A 52 14.25 -5.71 -17.14
CA VAL A 52 14.95 -6.50 -18.16
C VAL A 52 14.71 -5.97 -19.57
N PRO A 53 13.47 -5.64 -20.01
CA PRO A 53 13.21 -4.99 -21.30
C PRO A 53 14.01 -3.70 -21.56
N PHE A 54 14.36 -2.95 -20.50
CA PHE A 54 15.17 -1.73 -20.61
C PHE A 54 16.68 -1.97 -20.47
N GLY A 55 17.12 -3.23 -20.35
CA GLY A 55 18.52 -3.62 -20.27
C GLY A 55 19.14 -3.49 -18.87
N TYR A 56 18.34 -3.41 -17.82
CA TYR A 56 18.84 -3.42 -16.45
C TYR A 56 19.02 -4.86 -15.94
N PRO A 57 20.11 -5.17 -15.22
CA PRO A 57 20.15 -6.38 -14.40
C PRO A 57 19.08 -6.27 -13.32
N CYS A 58 18.35 -7.35 -13.07
CA CYS A 58 17.29 -7.36 -12.07
C CYS A 58 17.22 -8.72 -11.39
N GLU A 59 17.22 -8.71 -10.06
CA GLU A 59 17.18 -9.88 -9.18
C GLU A 59 15.83 -9.93 -8.45
N GLU A 60 15.31 -11.13 -8.23
CA GLU A 60 14.07 -11.38 -7.49
C GLU A 60 14.44 -11.99 -6.13
N HIS A 61 14.04 -11.33 -5.05
CA HIS A 61 14.33 -11.75 -3.69
C HIS A 61 13.03 -12.04 -2.92
N GLN A 62 13.16 -12.88 -1.89
CA GLN A 62 12.05 -13.22 -1.01
C GLN A 62 12.46 -13.06 0.44
N VAL A 63 11.57 -12.45 1.23
CA VAL A 63 11.74 -12.24 2.67
C VAL A 63 10.55 -12.88 3.38
N THR A 64 10.82 -13.79 4.30
CA THR A 64 9.76 -14.39 5.13
C THR A 64 9.71 -13.64 6.46
N THR A 65 8.56 -13.06 6.76
CA THR A 65 8.30 -12.38 8.04
C THR A 65 8.08 -13.38 9.17
N ASP A 66 8.28 -12.97 10.42
CA ASP A 66 8.11 -13.86 11.59
C ASP A 66 6.71 -14.47 11.69
N ASP A 67 5.69 -13.78 11.15
CA ASP A 67 4.31 -14.26 11.14
C ASP A 67 3.97 -15.07 9.88
N GLY A 68 4.92 -15.28 8.98
CA GLY A 68 4.85 -16.27 7.90
C GLY A 68 4.50 -15.73 6.52
N TYR A 69 4.33 -14.42 6.34
CA TYR A 69 4.15 -13.82 5.01
C TYR A 69 5.46 -13.83 4.23
N ILE A 70 5.39 -14.17 2.94
CA ILE A 70 6.52 -14.21 2.03
C ILE A 70 6.45 -13.00 1.10
N LEU A 71 7.29 -12.01 1.40
CA LEU A 71 7.38 -10.73 0.71
C LEU A 71 8.34 -10.82 -0.47
N SER A 72 7.99 -10.22 -1.59
CA SER A 72 8.84 -10.11 -2.78
C SER A 72 9.56 -8.76 -2.83
N LEU A 73 10.86 -8.78 -3.10
CA LEU A 73 11.66 -7.59 -3.36
C LEU A 73 12.33 -7.72 -4.72
N GLN A 74 12.21 -6.71 -5.57
CA GLN A 74 13.02 -6.62 -6.79
C GLN A 74 14.27 -5.81 -6.49
N ARG A 75 15.39 -6.20 -7.08
CA ARG A 75 16.66 -5.49 -6.92
C ARG A 75 17.27 -5.18 -8.28
N ILE A 76 17.61 -3.91 -8.50
CA ILE A 76 18.40 -3.44 -9.64
C ILE A 76 19.79 -3.06 -9.10
N PRO A 77 20.76 -3.97 -9.13
CA PRO A 77 22.05 -3.77 -8.45
C PRO A 77 22.94 -2.70 -9.09
N ARG A 78 22.69 -2.36 -10.36
CA ARG A 78 23.43 -1.35 -11.12
C ARG A 78 22.67 -0.87 -12.36
N GLY A 79 23.03 0.32 -12.85
CA GLY A 79 22.49 0.89 -14.08
C GLY A 79 22.92 0.18 -15.37
N ARG A 80 22.19 0.43 -16.45
CA ARG A 80 22.34 -0.25 -17.76
C ARG A 80 23.65 0.10 -18.50
N ARG A 81 24.24 1.27 -18.19
CA ARG A 81 25.49 1.77 -18.81
C ARG A 81 26.72 1.67 -17.91
N ALA A 82 26.59 1.07 -16.72
CA ALA A 82 27.69 1.02 -15.78
C ALA A 82 28.83 0.12 -16.31
N GLY A 83 29.95 0.76 -16.69
CA GLY A 83 31.24 0.09 -16.82
C GLY A 83 31.63 -0.57 -15.50
N ALA A 84 32.41 -1.64 -15.57
CA ALA A 84 32.75 -2.56 -14.48
C ALA A 84 33.44 -1.90 -13.26
N GLY A 85 32.71 -1.07 -12.51
CA GLY A 85 33.05 -0.71 -11.14
C GLY A 85 32.72 -1.90 -10.25
N THR A 86 33.73 -2.42 -9.56
CA THR A 86 33.66 -3.67 -8.79
C THR A 86 32.95 -3.53 -7.43
N GLY A 87 32.48 -2.34 -7.07
CA GLY A 87 31.77 -2.07 -5.81
C GLY A 87 30.25 -2.04 -5.97
N LEU A 88 29.53 -2.71 -5.07
CA LEU A 88 28.08 -2.57 -4.93
C LEU A 88 27.75 -1.13 -4.49
N GLY A 89 26.82 -0.50 -5.20
CA GLY A 89 26.34 0.85 -4.88
C GLY A 89 25.74 0.94 -3.48
N GLN A 90 25.60 2.16 -2.96
CA GLN A 90 24.87 2.41 -1.71
C GLN A 90 23.40 1.95 -1.87
N PRO A 91 22.86 1.10 -0.98
CA PRO A 91 21.49 0.62 -1.12
C PRO A 91 20.44 1.72 -0.92
N VAL A 92 19.37 1.65 -1.72
CA VAL A 92 18.15 2.45 -1.58
C VAL A 92 16.94 1.52 -1.57
N LEU A 93 16.10 1.60 -0.54
CA LEU A 93 14.85 0.84 -0.43
C LEU A 93 13.66 1.73 -0.79
N LEU A 94 12.94 1.36 -1.84
CA LEU A 94 11.74 2.04 -2.34
C LEU A 94 10.47 1.34 -1.85
N GLN A 95 9.61 2.07 -1.14
CA GLN A 95 8.37 1.56 -0.55
C GLN A 95 7.13 2.26 -1.11
N HIS A 96 6.25 1.48 -1.73
CA HIS A 96 5.00 1.96 -2.32
C HIS A 96 3.92 2.37 -1.28
N GLY A 97 2.82 2.95 -1.77
CA GLY A 97 1.67 3.39 -0.98
C GLY A 97 0.59 2.33 -0.82
N VAL A 98 -0.58 2.73 -0.30
CA VAL A 98 -1.75 1.86 -0.22
C VAL A 98 -2.31 1.59 -1.62
N LEU A 99 -2.80 0.38 -1.86
CA LEU A 99 -3.35 -0.07 -3.15
C LEU A 99 -2.35 0.06 -4.31
N ALA A 100 -1.07 0.06 -3.99
CA ALA A 100 0.04 0.08 -4.92
C ALA A 100 0.91 -1.18 -4.73
N ASP A 101 1.80 -1.46 -5.69
CA ASP A 101 2.92 -2.38 -5.50
C ASP A 101 4.27 -1.74 -5.92
N GLY A 102 5.35 -2.53 -5.87
CA GLY A 102 6.69 -2.10 -6.23
C GLY A 102 6.84 -1.63 -7.68
N MET A 103 5.96 -2.07 -8.58
CA MET A 103 6.00 -1.72 -10.01
C MET A 103 5.78 -0.24 -10.24
N THR A 104 5.07 0.45 -9.32
CA THR A 104 4.87 1.91 -9.37
C THR A 104 6.19 2.69 -9.58
N TRP A 105 7.33 2.16 -9.11
CA TRP A 105 8.64 2.80 -9.28
C TRP A 105 9.31 2.56 -10.64
N LEU A 106 8.69 1.75 -11.51
CA LEU A 106 9.25 1.18 -12.73
C LEU A 106 8.35 1.36 -13.97
N LEU A 107 7.15 1.95 -13.83
CA LEU A 107 6.13 2.01 -14.90
C LEU A 107 6.47 2.98 -16.04
N GLY A 108 7.28 4.00 -15.79
CA GLY A 108 7.74 4.97 -16.80
C GLY A 108 9.01 4.52 -17.51
N SER A 109 9.51 5.36 -18.43
CA SER A 109 10.80 5.13 -19.09
C SER A 109 11.98 5.16 -18.09
N PRO A 110 13.18 4.65 -18.47
CA PRO A 110 14.41 4.79 -17.69
C PRO A 110 14.73 6.21 -17.22
N GLU A 111 14.32 7.22 -17.99
CA GLU A 111 14.54 8.63 -17.71
C GLU A 111 13.49 9.26 -16.77
N GLU A 112 12.36 8.57 -16.55
CA GLU A 112 11.21 9.08 -15.77
C GLU A 112 10.98 8.29 -14.47
N SER A 113 11.37 7.02 -14.43
CA SER A 113 11.16 6.13 -13.29
C SER A 113 12.30 6.25 -12.28
N LEU A 114 11.95 6.58 -11.03
CA LEU A 114 12.93 6.82 -9.97
C LEU A 114 13.89 5.64 -9.76
N ALA A 115 13.41 4.40 -9.83
CA ALA A 115 14.27 3.23 -9.67
C ALA A 115 15.38 3.15 -10.73
N TYR A 116 15.04 3.40 -12.00
CA TYR A 116 16.02 3.40 -13.10
C TYR A 116 16.98 4.57 -13.00
N ILE A 117 16.48 5.76 -12.66
CA ILE A 117 17.31 6.95 -12.47
C ILE A 117 18.34 6.71 -11.35
N LEU A 118 17.93 6.13 -10.22
CA LEU A 118 18.84 5.81 -9.12
C LEU A 118 19.88 4.77 -9.53
N ALA A 119 19.48 3.71 -10.23
CA ALA A 119 20.39 2.67 -10.71
C ALA A 119 21.44 3.24 -11.70
N ASP A 120 21.01 4.09 -12.66
CA ASP A 120 21.91 4.79 -13.60
C ASP A 120 22.83 5.80 -12.90
N ARG A 121 22.52 6.20 -11.65
CA ARG A 121 23.37 7.04 -10.80
C ARG A 121 24.21 6.25 -9.79
N GLY A 122 24.26 4.93 -9.92
CA GLY A 122 25.18 4.07 -9.16
C GLY A 122 24.66 3.62 -7.80
N PHE A 123 23.37 3.73 -7.53
CA PHE A 123 22.75 3.14 -6.34
C PHE A 123 22.41 1.67 -6.56
N ASP A 124 22.43 0.88 -5.49
CA ASP A 124 21.87 -0.48 -5.44
C ASP A 124 20.39 -0.36 -5.07
N VAL A 125 19.48 -0.53 -6.03
CA VAL A 125 18.07 -0.18 -5.84
C VAL A 125 17.26 -1.41 -5.45
N TRP A 126 16.60 -1.34 -4.31
CA TRP A 126 15.70 -2.36 -3.78
C TRP A 126 14.26 -1.84 -3.78
N ILE A 127 13.33 -2.67 -4.24
CA ILE A 127 11.94 -2.30 -4.45
C ILE A 127 11.08 -3.27 -3.64
N ALA A 128 10.46 -2.76 -2.60
CA ALA A 128 9.70 -3.55 -1.64
C ALA A 128 8.23 -3.71 -2.05
N ASN A 129 7.67 -4.91 -1.86
CA ASN A 129 6.24 -5.18 -1.98
C ASN A 129 5.68 -5.66 -0.64
N THR A 130 4.69 -4.96 -0.09
CA THR A 130 4.03 -5.36 1.16
C THR A 130 3.15 -6.59 0.98
N ARG A 131 2.91 -7.33 2.07
CA ARG A 131 1.97 -8.46 2.09
C ARG A 131 0.63 -8.12 1.41
N GLY A 132 0.07 -9.10 0.71
CA GLY A 132 -1.23 -9.00 0.03
C GLY A 132 -1.16 -8.46 -1.41
N THR A 133 -0.11 -7.77 -1.82
CA THR A 133 0.07 -7.36 -3.22
C THR A 133 0.29 -8.56 -4.14
N ARG A 134 0.14 -8.38 -5.45
CA ARG A 134 0.35 -9.42 -6.47
C ARG A 134 1.65 -10.21 -6.24
N TRP A 135 2.74 -9.52 -5.95
CA TRP A 135 4.07 -10.11 -5.80
C TRP A 135 4.34 -10.68 -4.39
N SER A 136 3.57 -10.26 -3.38
CA SER A 136 3.68 -10.68 -1.98
C SER A 136 2.39 -11.33 -1.49
N SER A 137 1.81 -12.21 -2.31
CA SER A 137 0.51 -12.88 -2.10
C SER A 137 0.64 -14.29 -1.49
N ARG A 138 1.77 -14.59 -0.84
CA ARG A 138 2.08 -15.94 -0.30
C ARG A 138 2.31 -15.92 1.20
N HIS A 139 1.98 -17.03 1.83
CA HIS A 139 2.23 -17.33 3.23
C HIS A 139 2.77 -18.76 3.36
N VAL A 140 3.48 -19.06 4.45
CA VAL A 140 3.97 -20.42 4.76
C VAL A 140 2.84 -21.43 5.06
N SER A 141 1.61 -20.96 5.29
CA SER A 141 0.51 -21.80 5.81
C SER A 141 -0.89 -21.32 5.46
N LEU A 142 -1.08 -20.02 5.19
CA LEU A 142 -2.38 -19.42 4.89
C LEU A 142 -2.54 -19.22 3.38
N ASP A 143 -3.75 -19.43 2.88
CA ASP A 143 -4.12 -19.16 1.49
C ASP A 143 -4.82 -17.80 1.36
N THR A 144 -4.67 -17.12 0.23
CA THR A 144 -5.30 -15.80 -0.02
C THR A 144 -6.83 -15.85 -0.04
N SER A 145 -7.44 -17.03 -0.21
CA SER A 145 -8.89 -17.23 -0.03
C SER A 145 -9.33 -17.25 1.44
N SER A 146 -8.40 -17.43 2.38
CA SER A 146 -8.69 -17.44 3.81
C SER A 146 -8.81 -16.03 4.37
N ARG A 147 -9.79 -15.83 5.25
CA ARG A 147 -9.91 -14.60 6.04
C ARG A 147 -8.68 -14.32 6.89
N ASP A 148 -8.05 -15.36 7.44
CA ASP A 148 -6.90 -15.21 8.33
C ASP A 148 -5.66 -14.66 7.61
N TYR A 149 -5.53 -14.93 6.31
CA TYR A 149 -4.49 -14.33 5.47
C TYR A 149 -4.62 -12.80 5.36
N TRP A 150 -5.81 -12.25 5.59
CA TRP A 150 -6.08 -10.81 5.49
C TRP A 150 -6.27 -10.13 6.86
N ASP A 151 -6.04 -10.82 7.98
CA ASP A 151 -6.22 -10.25 9.34
C ASP A 151 -5.05 -9.37 9.82
N TRP A 152 -4.54 -8.51 8.94
CA TRP A 152 -3.42 -7.59 9.22
C TRP A 152 -3.79 -6.16 8.83
N SER A 153 -3.16 -5.17 9.44
CA SER A 153 -3.29 -3.75 9.11
C SER A 153 -1.93 -3.14 8.82
N TRP A 154 -1.87 -1.81 8.60
CA TRP A 154 -0.56 -1.15 8.49
C TRP A 154 0.30 -1.27 9.76
N ASP A 155 -0.26 -1.62 10.93
CA ASP A 155 0.53 -1.94 12.13
C ASP A 155 1.45 -3.15 11.91
N ASP A 156 0.92 -4.16 11.23
CA ASP A 156 1.67 -5.38 10.95
C ASP A 156 2.79 -5.08 9.96
N LEU A 157 2.56 -4.18 9.00
CA LEU A 157 3.62 -3.68 8.12
C LEU A 157 4.73 -2.96 8.90
N VAL A 158 4.37 -2.18 9.93
CA VAL A 158 5.30 -1.45 10.80
C VAL A 158 6.17 -2.39 11.62
N VAL A 159 5.58 -3.44 12.20
CA VAL A 159 6.28 -4.32 13.16
C VAL A 159 6.86 -5.57 12.53
N LYS A 160 6.40 -5.99 11.34
CA LYS A 160 6.83 -7.22 10.64
C LYS A 160 7.46 -6.93 9.29
N ASP A 161 6.72 -6.40 8.32
CA ASP A 161 7.23 -6.28 6.94
C ASP A 161 8.45 -5.37 6.87
N MET A 162 8.30 -4.14 7.34
CA MET A 162 9.34 -3.12 7.18
C MET A 162 10.67 -3.49 7.87
N PRO A 163 10.69 -3.95 9.14
CA PRO A 163 11.93 -4.40 9.76
C PRO A 163 12.57 -5.58 9.04
N ASN A 164 11.79 -6.60 8.64
CA ASN A 164 12.32 -7.78 7.95
C ASN A 164 12.91 -7.42 6.57
N MET A 165 12.25 -6.54 5.80
CA MET A 165 12.78 -6.09 4.51
C MET A 165 14.05 -5.26 4.68
N VAL A 166 14.11 -4.34 5.64
CA VAL A 166 15.31 -3.55 5.92
C VAL A 166 16.47 -4.43 6.40
N ASP A 167 16.21 -5.36 7.31
CA ASP A 167 17.23 -6.29 7.83
C ASP A 167 17.76 -7.21 6.73
N TYR A 168 16.90 -7.66 5.83
CA TYR A 168 17.31 -8.43 4.66
C TYR A 168 18.27 -7.63 3.77
N VAL A 169 17.92 -6.38 3.43
CA VAL A 169 18.78 -5.50 2.62
C VAL A 169 20.12 -5.26 3.32
N ILE A 170 20.12 -4.99 4.62
CA ILE A 170 21.36 -4.78 5.40
C ILE A 170 22.22 -6.05 5.39
N THR A 171 21.62 -7.21 5.62
CA THR A 171 22.33 -8.50 5.65
C THR A 171 22.92 -8.83 4.29
N HIS A 172 22.17 -8.59 3.21
CA HIS A 172 22.61 -8.88 1.84
C HIS A 172 23.70 -7.94 1.34
N THR A 173 23.65 -6.66 1.73
CA THR A 173 24.54 -5.61 1.20
C THR A 173 25.67 -5.21 2.16
N GLY A 174 25.56 -5.56 3.44
CA GLY A 174 26.43 -5.06 4.51
C GLY A 174 26.24 -3.57 4.84
N GLN A 175 25.21 -2.90 4.30
CA GLN A 175 25.05 -1.46 4.37
C GLN A 175 23.64 -1.05 4.79
N LYS A 176 23.53 0.05 5.56
CA LYS A 176 22.24 0.67 5.89
C LYS A 176 21.65 1.35 4.65
N PRO A 177 20.40 1.04 4.24
CA PRO A 177 19.80 1.65 3.06
C PRO A 177 19.39 3.11 3.30
N HIS A 178 19.39 3.90 2.23
CA HIS A 178 18.51 5.07 2.15
C HIS A 178 17.07 4.59 1.93
N PHE A 179 16.10 5.20 2.61
CA PHE A 179 14.70 4.86 2.45
C PHE A 179 13.98 5.91 1.59
N VAL A 180 13.14 5.47 0.66
CA VAL A 180 12.20 6.34 -0.04
C VAL A 180 10.81 5.73 0.06
N GLY A 181 9.89 6.44 0.69
CA GLY A 181 8.50 6.00 0.82
C GLY A 181 7.55 6.92 0.08
N HIS A 182 6.47 6.35 -0.46
CA HIS A 182 5.33 7.12 -0.99
C HIS A 182 4.05 6.83 -0.21
N SER A 183 3.27 7.86 0.11
CA SER A 183 1.92 7.72 0.69
C SER A 183 1.95 6.83 1.95
N MET A 184 1.18 5.73 2.02
CA MET A 184 1.19 4.80 3.16
C MET A 184 2.59 4.23 3.48
N GLY A 185 3.49 4.09 2.50
CA GLY A 185 4.88 3.70 2.76
C GLY A 185 5.62 4.68 3.69
N THR A 186 5.28 5.97 3.62
CA THR A 186 5.81 6.97 4.57
C THR A 186 5.21 6.83 5.96
N LEU A 187 3.91 6.50 6.06
CA LEU A 187 3.24 6.24 7.33
C LEU A 187 3.93 5.09 8.05
N VAL A 188 4.14 3.98 7.35
CA VAL A 188 4.80 2.78 7.89
C VAL A 188 6.20 3.12 8.38
N ALA A 189 6.99 3.88 7.60
CA ALA A 189 8.33 4.29 8.01
C ALA A 189 8.32 5.22 9.24
N LEU A 190 7.44 6.22 9.28
CA LEU A 190 7.32 7.15 10.41
C LEU A 190 6.87 6.44 11.69
N ALA A 191 5.91 5.52 11.58
CA ALA A 191 5.45 4.72 12.71
C ALA A 191 6.55 3.77 13.21
N ALA A 192 7.26 3.09 12.30
CA ALA A 192 8.37 2.22 12.66
C ALA A 192 9.55 2.97 13.29
N LEU A 193 9.83 4.20 12.84
CA LEU A 193 10.78 5.10 13.50
C LEU A 193 10.28 5.51 14.89
N SER A 194 9.01 5.87 15.05
CA SER A 194 8.41 6.22 16.35
C SER A 194 8.53 5.09 17.38
N GLU A 195 8.48 3.84 16.92
CA GLU A 195 8.67 2.64 17.75
C GLU A 195 10.13 2.20 17.92
N GLY A 196 11.10 2.97 17.38
CA GLY A 196 12.53 2.65 17.48
C GLY A 196 12.98 1.44 16.66
N ARG A 197 12.16 0.99 15.70
CA ARG A 197 12.45 -0.21 14.90
C ARG A 197 13.44 0.04 13.78
N LEU A 198 13.49 1.27 13.26
CA LEU A 198 14.31 1.63 12.10
C LEU A 198 15.36 2.71 12.38
N ALA A 199 15.40 3.29 13.58
CA ALA A 199 16.21 4.47 13.88
C ALA A 199 17.70 4.26 13.55
N ASP A 200 18.24 3.10 13.91
CA ASP A 200 19.64 2.74 13.66
C ASP A 200 19.85 1.90 12.39
N LYS A 201 18.78 1.65 11.62
CA LYS A 201 18.82 0.75 10.46
C LYS A 201 18.80 1.48 9.12
N MET A 202 18.50 2.79 9.11
CA MET A 202 18.44 3.59 7.88
C MET A 202 19.53 4.67 7.84
N LYS A 203 20.07 4.92 6.64
CA LYS A 203 21.08 5.96 6.40
C LYS A 203 20.46 7.34 6.24
N SER A 204 19.34 7.43 5.52
CA SER A 204 18.47 8.61 5.44
C SER A 204 17.06 8.18 5.01
N ALA A 205 16.08 9.09 5.07
CA ALA A 205 14.73 8.84 4.56
C ALA A 205 14.22 10.03 3.71
N ALA A 206 13.64 9.74 2.55
CA ALA A 206 12.87 10.66 1.74
C ALA A 206 11.39 10.24 1.75
N LEU A 207 10.50 11.15 2.11
CA LEU A 207 9.08 10.86 2.29
C LEU A 207 8.26 11.63 1.25
N LEU A 208 7.77 10.93 0.23
CA LEU A 208 7.01 11.48 -0.87
C LEU A 208 5.51 11.43 -0.55
N SER A 209 4.84 12.58 -0.59
CA SER A 209 3.43 12.72 -0.17
C SER A 209 3.17 12.10 1.21
N PRO A 210 3.85 12.59 2.27
CA PRO A 210 3.87 11.92 3.56
C PRO A 210 2.49 11.84 4.20
N VAL A 211 2.11 10.64 4.66
CA VAL A 211 0.88 10.40 5.40
C VAL A 211 1.24 10.25 6.88
N ALA A 212 0.97 11.30 7.64
CA ALA A 212 1.08 11.28 9.10
C ALA A 212 -0.26 11.59 9.77
N TYR A 213 -0.97 12.64 9.33
CA TYR A 213 -2.29 12.98 9.85
C TYR A 213 -3.29 13.06 8.71
N LEU A 214 -4.31 12.19 8.72
CA LEU A 214 -5.35 12.17 7.70
C LEU A 214 -6.54 13.09 8.03
N ALA A 215 -6.59 13.70 9.22
CA ALA A 215 -7.73 14.49 9.71
C ALA A 215 -8.22 15.61 8.76
N HIS A 216 -7.32 16.14 7.92
CA HIS A 216 -7.61 17.24 6.98
C HIS A 216 -7.71 16.77 5.52
N MET A 217 -7.84 15.46 5.27
CA MET A 217 -8.08 14.93 3.93
C MET A 217 -9.34 15.56 3.34
N THR A 218 -9.24 16.06 2.11
CA THR A 218 -10.34 16.75 1.40
C THR A 218 -11.07 15.86 0.40
N THR A 219 -10.59 14.64 0.16
CA THR A 219 -11.15 13.67 -0.79
C THR A 219 -12.55 13.22 -0.35
N PRO A 220 -13.64 13.60 -1.05
CA PRO A 220 -15.00 13.39 -0.58
C PRO A 220 -15.37 11.92 -0.34
N ILE A 221 -14.97 11.03 -1.25
CA ILE A 221 -15.20 9.58 -1.11
C ILE A 221 -14.46 9.03 0.12
N GLY A 222 -13.20 9.45 0.31
CA GLY A 222 -12.42 9.07 1.48
C GLY A 222 -13.07 9.53 2.80
N ILE A 223 -13.55 10.78 2.86
CA ILE A 223 -14.25 11.31 4.04
C ILE A 223 -15.54 10.52 4.31
N LEU A 224 -16.31 10.21 3.28
CA LEU A 224 -17.53 9.43 3.40
C LEU A 224 -17.24 8.05 3.97
N LEU A 225 -16.34 7.30 3.33
CA LEU A 225 -15.97 5.94 3.75
C LEU A 225 -15.37 5.92 5.17
N ALA A 226 -14.58 6.93 5.54
CA ALA A 226 -14.02 7.02 6.87
C ALA A 226 -15.09 7.25 7.94
N LYS A 227 -16.15 8.02 7.66
CA LYS A 227 -17.20 8.37 8.64
C LYS A 227 -18.34 7.36 8.76
N THR A 228 -18.53 6.48 7.79
CA THR A 228 -19.68 5.56 7.73
C THR A 228 -19.42 4.18 8.33
N PHE A 229 -18.20 3.90 8.82
CA PHE A 229 -17.82 2.61 9.42
C PHE A 229 -18.09 1.39 8.51
N VAL A 230 -18.12 1.61 7.19
CA VAL A 230 -18.46 0.58 6.21
C VAL A 230 -17.45 -0.57 6.24
N GLY A 231 -16.16 -0.27 6.39
CA GLY A 231 -15.11 -1.29 6.45
C GLY A 231 -15.25 -2.20 7.66
N GLU A 232 -15.59 -1.63 8.82
CA GLU A 232 -15.82 -2.36 10.07
C GLU A 232 -17.01 -3.31 9.93
N ILE A 233 -18.11 -2.83 9.34
CA ILE A 233 -19.30 -3.65 9.11
C ILE A 233 -19.00 -4.78 8.11
N ILE A 234 -18.35 -4.47 6.99
CA ILE A 234 -17.94 -5.45 5.98
C ILE A 234 -17.01 -6.51 6.57
N SER A 235 -16.09 -6.11 7.45
CA SER A 235 -15.19 -7.02 8.16
C SER A 235 -15.95 -7.96 9.11
N ILE A 236 -16.96 -7.46 9.82
CA ILE A 236 -17.86 -8.28 10.65
C ILE A 236 -18.64 -9.29 9.79
N LEU A 237 -19.06 -8.88 8.59
CA LEU A 237 -19.74 -9.74 7.62
C LEU A 237 -18.80 -10.76 6.94
N GLY A 238 -17.52 -10.79 7.30
CA GLY A 238 -16.58 -11.83 6.90
C GLY A 238 -15.74 -11.52 5.66
N VAL A 239 -15.85 -10.33 5.08
CA VAL A 239 -15.00 -9.90 3.96
C VAL A 239 -13.71 -9.31 4.53
N ALA A 240 -12.58 -9.90 4.15
CA ALA A 240 -11.28 -9.55 4.71
C ALA A 240 -10.33 -8.93 3.67
N GLU A 241 -10.45 -9.31 2.40
CA GLU A 241 -9.75 -8.68 1.28
C GLU A 241 -10.51 -7.43 0.80
N PHE A 242 -9.78 -6.32 0.65
CA PHE A 242 -10.21 -5.17 -0.13
C PHE A 242 -9.56 -5.24 -1.51
N ASN A 243 -10.33 -5.69 -2.50
CA ASN A 243 -9.90 -5.76 -3.90
C ASN A 243 -10.64 -4.70 -4.74
N PRO A 244 -9.98 -3.61 -5.13
CA PRO A 244 -10.68 -2.51 -5.81
C PRO A 244 -11.15 -2.84 -7.23
N ILE A 245 -10.57 -3.89 -7.83
CA ILE A 245 -10.90 -4.34 -9.19
C ILE A 245 -12.05 -5.39 -9.16
N SER A 246 -12.40 -5.91 -7.98
CA SER A 246 -13.51 -6.85 -7.85
C SER A 246 -14.84 -6.25 -8.33
N SER A 247 -15.73 -7.13 -8.83
CA SER A 247 -17.08 -6.74 -9.26
C SER A 247 -17.87 -6.05 -8.14
N VAL A 248 -17.65 -6.47 -6.89
CA VAL A 248 -18.29 -5.89 -5.70
C VAL A 248 -17.86 -4.43 -5.50
N VAL A 249 -16.55 -4.15 -5.46
CA VAL A 249 -16.05 -2.80 -5.24
C VAL A 249 -16.34 -1.90 -6.44
N THR A 250 -16.17 -2.40 -7.67
CA THR A 250 -16.48 -1.62 -8.88
C THR A 250 -17.96 -1.26 -8.97
N ASN A 251 -18.88 -2.15 -8.55
CA ASN A 251 -20.31 -1.83 -8.47
C ASN A 251 -20.63 -0.82 -7.35
N LEU A 252 -20.04 -0.98 -6.16
CA LEU A 252 -20.18 -0.01 -5.07
C LEU A 252 -19.70 1.37 -5.50
N MET A 253 -18.53 1.44 -6.13
CA MET A 253 -17.98 2.69 -6.66
C MET A 253 -18.90 3.28 -7.70
N ARG A 254 -19.41 2.49 -8.66
CA ARG A 254 -20.38 2.98 -9.66
C ARG A 254 -21.61 3.62 -9.02
N GLU A 255 -22.13 3.04 -7.93
CA GLU A 255 -23.27 3.59 -7.22
C GLU A 255 -22.94 4.88 -6.46
N LEU A 256 -21.81 4.91 -5.75
CA LEU A 256 -21.32 6.14 -5.10
C LEU A 256 -21.12 7.26 -6.12
N CYS A 257 -20.61 6.93 -7.31
CA CYS A 257 -20.36 7.85 -8.40
C CYS A 257 -21.62 8.42 -9.07
N ARG A 258 -22.81 7.85 -8.82
CA ARG A 258 -24.09 8.43 -9.24
C ARG A 258 -24.52 9.61 -8.35
N HIS A 259 -23.90 9.79 -7.19
CA HIS A 259 -24.23 10.89 -6.31
C HIS A 259 -23.79 12.23 -6.94
N PRO A 260 -24.66 13.27 -6.98
CA PRO A 260 -24.35 14.54 -7.65
C PRO A 260 -23.11 15.30 -7.15
N ARG A 261 -22.56 14.91 -5.99
CA ARG A 261 -21.40 15.54 -5.34
C ARG A 261 -20.08 14.81 -5.60
N THR A 262 -20.10 13.66 -6.27
CA THR A 262 -18.93 12.82 -6.58
C THR A 262 -18.72 12.76 -8.09
N LYS A 263 -17.55 13.16 -8.60
CA LYS A 263 -17.28 13.33 -10.03
C LYS A 263 -16.33 12.26 -10.59
N CYS A 264 -16.73 11.00 -10.51
CA CYS A 264 -15.87 9.85 -10.84
C CYS A 264 -15.48 9.65 -12.32
N TYR A 265 -15.56 10.67 -13.17
CA TYR A 265 -15.11 10.59 -14.57
C TYR A 265 -13.60 10.32 -14.67
N ASP A 266 -12.85 10.59 -13.61
CA ASP A 266 -11.43 10.30 -13.48
C ASP A 266 -11.12 9.95 -12.01
N LEU A 267 -11.27 8.68 -11.64
CA LEU A 267 -11.09 8.20 -10.27
C LEU A 267 -9.66 8.42 -9.76
N VAL A 268 -8.66 8.32 -10.65
CA VAL A 268 -7.25 8.58 -10.30
C VAL A 268 -7.09 10.04 -9.88
N ARG A 269 -7.66 10.98 -10.63
CA ARG A 269 -7.65 12.41 -10.29
C ARG A 269 -8.49 12.74 -9.05
N ASP A 270 -9.60 12.06 -8.85
CA ASP A 270 -10.44 12.27 -7.66
C ASP A 270 -9.75 11.78 -6.38
N LEU A 271 -8.93 10.73 -6.46
CA LEU A 271 -8.18 10.20 -5.34
C LEU A 271 -6.84 10.93 -5.09
N THR A 272 -6.13 11.29 -6.16
CA THR A 272 -4.77 11.85 -6.09
C THR A 272 -4.70 13.37 -6.24
N GLY A 273 -5.81 14.00 -6.67
CA GLY A 273 -5.88 15.42 -6.97
C GLY A 273 -5.69 15.72 -8.47
N LYS A 274 -6.01 16.96 -8.87
CA LYS A 274 -5.80 17.41 -10.25
C LYS A 274 -4.31 17.45 -10.55
N ASN A 275 -3.88 16.72 -11.58
CA ASN A 275 -2.50 16.70 -12.04
C ASN A 275 -2.45 17.01 -13.54
N TYR A 276 -1.79 18.12 -13.90
CA TYR A 276 -1.61 18.55 -15.29
C TYR A 276 -0.42 17.87 -15.98
N CYS A 277 0.44 17.20 -15.21
CA CYS A 277 1.61 16.48 -15.70
C CYS A 277 1.30 15.02 -16.07
N LEU A 278 0.14 14.50 -15.68
CA LEU A 278 -0.26 13.12 -15.95
C LEU A 278 -1.06 13.06 -17.27
N ASN A 279 -0.53 12.36 -18.27
CA ASN A 279 -1.23 12.14 -19.53
C ASN A 279 -2.03 10.82 -19.50
N ASN A 280 -3.00 10.68 -20.42
CA ASN A 280 -3.87 9.51 -20.46
C ASN A 280 -3.10 8.19 -20.68
N SER A 281 -2.05 8.21 -21.50
CA SER A 281 -1.25 7.01 -21.76
C SER A 281 -0.51 6.50 -20.51
N ALA A 282 -0.02 7.41 -19.66
CA ALA A 282 0.59 7.06 -18.38
C ALA A 282 -0.45 6.48 -17.40
N VAL A 283 -1.68 7.01 -17.42
CA VAL A 283 -2.81 6.43 -16.65
C VAL A 283 -3.15 5.03 -17.16
N ASP A 284 -3.19 4.80 -18.47
CA ASP A 284 -3.48 3.48 -19.04
C ASP A 284 -2.42 2.44 -18.68
N VAL A 285 -1.15 2.84 -18.57
CA VAL A 285 -0.08 1.96 -18.07
C VAL A 285 -0.25 1.71 -16.57
N LEU A 286 -0.53 2.76 -15.77
CA LEU A 286 -0.80 2.63 -14.34
C LEU A 286 -1.91 1.63 -14.07
N LEU A 287 -3.04 1.75 -14.76
CA LEU A 287 -4.23 0.92 -14.57
C LEU A 287 -4.06 -0.55 -15.00
N GLN A 288 -2.97 -0.91 -15.68
CA GLN A 288 -2.64 -2.32 -15.95
C GLN A 288 -2.05 -3.04 -14.75
N TYR A 289 -1.43 -2.30 -13.83
CA TYR A 289 -0.78 -2.84 -12.63
C TYR A 289 -1.50 -2.42 -11.36
N GLU A 290 -2.21 -1.30 -11.38
CA GLU A 290 -2.89 -0.71 -10.24
C GLU A 290 -4.41 -0.61 -10.48
N PRO A 291 -5.23 -0.66 -9.42
CA PRO A 291 -4.85 -0.75 -8.01
C PRO A 291 -4.66 -2.19 -7.51
N GLN A 292 -3.78 -2.35 -6.52
CA GLN A 292 -3.48 -3.63 -5.88
C GLN A 292 -4.40 -3.91 -4.67
N PRO A 293 -4.66 -5.18 -4.34
CA PRO A 293 -5.45 -5.53 -3.17
C PRO A 293 -4.71 -5.22 -1.86
N THR A 294 -5.50 -4.99 -0.80
CA THR A 294 -5.01 -4.85 0.58
C THR A 294 -6.04 -5.44 1.54
N SER A 295 -5.76 -5.52 2.84
CA SER A 295 -6.76 -5.95 3.81
C SER A 295 -7.82 -4.87 4.09
N ILE A 296 -9.06 -5.28 4.32
CA ILE A 296 -10.12 -4.40 4.84
C ILE A 296 -9.68 -3.78 6.17
N LYS A 297 -8.95 -4.52 6.99
CA LYS A 297 -8.41 -4.04 8.26
C LYS A 297 -7.41 -2.89 8.07
N THR A 298 -6.59 -2.89 7.01
CA THR A 298 -5.77 -1.71 6.63
C THR A 298 -6.62 -0.51 6.27
N MET A 299 -7.68 -0.70 5.47
CA MET A 299 -8.58 0.40 5.08
C MET A 299 -9.33 0.99 6.28
N VAL A 300 -9.79 0.13 7.19
CA VAL A 300 -10.38 0.54 8.48
C VAL A 300 -9.36 1.31 9.32
N HIS A 301 -8.11 0.85 9.36
CA HIS A 301 -7.07 1.53 10.13
C HIS A 301 -6.80 2.95 9.60
N LEU A 302 -6.77 3.14 8.28
CA LEU A 302 -6.65 4.46 7.67
C LEU A 302 -7.86 5.36 8.00
N ALA A 303 -9.07 4.77 8.04
CA ALA A 303 -10.27 5.47 8.46
C ALA A 303 -10.23 5.89 9.94
N GLN A 304 -9.66 5.05 10.82
CA GLN A 304 -9.42 5.40 12.23
C GLN A 304 -8.48 6.59 12.35
N THR A 305 -7.35 6.58 11.64
CA THR A 305 -6.41 7.72 11.60
C THR A 305 -7.10 9.02 11.17
N PHE A 306 -8.03 8.95 10.22
CA PHE A 306 -8.85 10.11 9.83
C PHE A 306 -9.77 10.58 10.96
N ARG A 307 -10.54 9.66 11.56
CA ARG A 307 -11.55 9.99 12.58
C ARG A 307 -10.93 10.49 13.88
N ASP A 308 -9.83 9.88 14.31
CA ASP A 308 -9.20 10.15 15.60
C ASP A 308 -8.25 11.37 15.53
N GLY A 309 -7.83 11.74 14.31
CA GLY A 309 -6.84 12.80 14.09
C GLY A 309 -5.50 12.52 14.76
N ALA A 310 -5.15 11.25 14.88
CA ALA A 310 -3.93 10.77 15.50
C ALA A 310 -3.43 9.51 14.77
N LEU A 311 -2.11 9.30 14.77
CA LEU A 311 -1.55 7.99 14.47
C LEU A 311 -1.65 7.15 15.73
N SER A 312 -2.55 6.19 15.72
CA SER A 312 -2.77 5.23 16.80
C SER A 312 -2.62 3.82 16.28
N LYS A 313 -2.43 2.86 17.20
CA LYS A 313 -2.56 1.44 16.90
C LYS A 313 -3.98 1.10 16.44
N TYR A 314 -4.16 -0.01 15.71
CA TYR A 314 -5.49 -0.42 15.23
C TYR A 314 -6.44 -0.65 16.40
N ASP A 315 -7.60 0.00 16.34
CA ASP A 315 -8.68 -0.12 17.30
C ASP A 315 -9.69 -1.17 16.84
N TYR A 316 -9.90 -2.23 17.63
CA TYR A 316 -10.93 -3.22 17.38
C TYR A 316 -12.36 -2.74 17.73
N VAL A 317 -12.53 -1.46 18.07
CA VAL A 317 -13.76 -0.76 18.53
C VAL A 317 -14.22 -1.22 19.92
N TRP A 318 -14.11 -2.51 20.21
CA TRP A 318 -14.52 -3.11 21.47
C TRP A 318 -13.34 -3.17 22.46
N PRO A 319 -13.43 -2.52 23.64
CA PRO A 319 -12.34 -2.50 24.61
C PRO A 319 -11.85 -3.88 25.04
N LYS A 320 -12.75 -4.87 25.16
CA LYS A 320 -12.39 -6.25 25.51
C LYS A 320 -11.48 -6.89 24.45
N VAL A 321 -11.82 -6.74 23.17
CA VAL A 321 -11.03 -7.27 22.06
C VAL A 321 -9.67 -6.58 21.97
N ASN A 322 -9.62 -5.26 22.20
CA ASN A 322 -8.34 -4.54 22.30
C ASN A 322 -7.45 -5.10 23.43
N MET A 323 -8.02 -5.37 24.61
CA MET A 323 -7.29 -5.96 25.72
C MET A 323 -6.81 -7.38 25.40
N GLU A 324 -7.62 -8.21 24.75
CA GLU A 324 -7.22 -9.57 24.37
C GLU A 324 -6.12 -9.58 23.30
N LYS A 325 -6.22 -8.70 22.28
CA LYS A 325 -5.31 -8.69 21.13
C LYS A 325 -4.03 -7.87 21.38
N ARG A 326 -4.04 -6.90 22.30
CA ARG A 326 -2.92 -5.96 22.51
C ARG A 326 -2.50 -5.78 23.97
N ALA A 327 -3.22 -6.36 24.94
CA ALA A 327 -3.04 -6.13 26.38
C ALA A 327 -3.17 -4.66 26.83
N ALA A 328 -3.64 -3.75 25.96
CA ALA A 328 -3.79 -2.32 26.23
C ALA A 328 -4.79 -1.63 25.28
N ARG A 329 -5.20 -0.40 25.62
CA ARG A 329 -5.93 0.48 24.69
C ARG A 329 -5.03 0.88 23.51
N PRO A 330 -5.60 1.22 22.34
CA PRO A 330 -4.83 1.71 21.20
C PRO A 330 -3.94 2.89 21.59
N ALA A 331 -2.62 2.67 21.59
CA ALA A 331 -1.66 3.71 21.95
C ALA A 331 -1.52 4.71 20.80
N VAL A 332 -1.51 6.00 21.13
CA VAL A 332 -1.13 7.05 20.18
C VAL A 332 0.38 7.03 20.03
N LEU A 333 0.86 6.99 18.80
CA LEU A 333 2.28 7.11 18.49
C LEU A 333 2.71 8.56 18.79
N GLN A 334 3.36 8.74 19.94
CA GLN A 334 3.88 10.03 20.38
C GLN A 334 5.37 10.10 20.06
N HIS A 335 5.72 11.08 19.22
CA HIS A 335 7.08 11.40 18.79
C HIS A 335 7.73 10.36 17.85
N VAL A 336 8.01 10.81 16.62
CA VAL A 336 8.92 10.09 15.72
C VAL A 336 10.30 10.16 16.33
N GLN A 337 10.90 9.01 16.67
CA GLN A 337 12.31 9.00 17.06
C GLN A 337 13.10 9.47 15.84
N HIS A 338 13.68 10.66 15.98
CA HIS A 338 14.47 11.28 14.95
C HIS A 338 15.91 10.80 15.12
N PRO A 339 16.47 10.02 14.18
CA PRO A 339 17.83 9.56 14.32
C PRO A 339 18.77 10.75 14.38
N SER A 340 19.71 10.75 15.32
CA SER A 340 20.58 11.91 15.58
C SER A 340 21.43 12.33 14.36
N HIS A 341 21.60 11.43 13.38
CA HIS A 341 22.28 11.68 12.12
C HIS A 341 21.39 12.21 10.99
N PHE A 342 20.07 12.32 11.18
CA PHE A 342 19.17 12.89 10.17
C PHE A 342 19.14 14.42 10.30
N PRO A 343 18.90 15.16 9.20
CA PRO A 343 18.59 16.59 9.30
C PRO A 343 17.26 16.77 10.05
N PRO A 344 17.11 17.84 10.87
CA PRO A 344 15.88 18.09 11.62
C PRO A 344 14.67 18.15 10.69
N LEU A 345 13.60 17.42 11.03
CA LEU A 345 12.36 17.45 10.26
C LEU A 345 11.74 18.86 10.36
N PRO A 346 11.48 19.57 9.25
CA PRO A 346 10.72 20.80 9.29
C PRO A 346 9.29 20.47 9.76
N HIS A 347 9.05 20.71 11.05
CA HIS A 347 7.77 20.71 11.74
C HIS A 347 6.68 19.76 11.16
N LEU A 348 6.73 18.47 11.51
CA LEU A 348 5.51 17.66 11.71
C LEU A 348 4.78 18.17 12.97
N ARG A 349 4.41 19.46 13.00
CA ARG A 349 3.51 19.98 14.03
C ARG A 349 2.11 19.54 13.64
N ARG A 350 1.35 19.01 14.60
CA ARG A 350 -0.10 18.89 14.48
C ARG A 350 -0.62 20.22 13.91
N PRO A 351 -1.37 20.23 12.80
CA PRO A 351 -2.13 21.42 12.43
C PRO A 351 -2.96 21.82 13.65
N ARG A 352 -2.87 23.08 14.08
CA ARG A 352 -3.68 23.60 15.18
C ARG A 352 -5.12 23.75 14.74
#